data_AF-A0A8J2S8K7-F1
#
_entry.id   AF-A0A8J2S8K7-F1
#
_cell.length_a   1.000
_cell.length_b   1.000
_cell.length_c   1.000
_cell.angle_alpha   90.00
_cell.angle_beta   90.00
_cell.angle_gamma   90.00
#
_symmetry.space_group_name_H-M   'P 1'
#
loop_
_entity.id
_entity.type
_entity.pdbx_description
1 polymer ?
#
loop_
_entity_poly.entity_id
_entity_poly.type
_entity_poly.pdbx_seq_one_letter_code
_entity_poly.pdbx_strand_id
1 'polypeptide(L)'
;MLKLLLLLATAWAQMTINRVPIGNAQRRSGAGSLVLEVQGVGNLTVPANEDPATAVERFAARATEAGFRMNNVTMLNMMEWLCERRQCTRPLTGPVMLEVTGAGNLTVLMHEEPAAKVEEFAAMAVANGIPFNVETMRSMLKSLCNSRSCFRDIAGPLTLNVTDVGEFTVLPWEEPADRVEYFSGLVVEAGLGMTRQSAQQMLEWFCQRRVCRRGLTRPLTLSIGEVGNVTVRPFEEPAYVIERFSSAATAAGLQMNVETMLAALEWFCARRSCHRPITGPHRLVVNGVGNITVRPFQDPAAVVERFSAQASEMGYGITADAMLQMLSYFCERRSCHRRLTGPWTLQLDVANVTVRPFEEPAAIVEVFGAKAQQAGLEVDEEMLQQILNFFCERRSCHRPLNPALEINVPDLGTLKVAPHEDPADAVEQFALVAMQKGLDMTGKQMVEMLTLICEQRVCRRLGVRPPSELNQTSTESLMPPEAEAAVPEAPLPAAETSTTE
;
A
#
# COMPACT_ATOMS: atom_id res chain seq x y z
N MET A 1 8.48 -86.43 35.00
CA MET A 1 9.32 -85.23 34.82
C MET A 1 8.45 -84.02 35.11
N LEU A 2 8.35 -83.50 36.33
CA LEU A 2 9.36 -82.73 37.07
C LEU A 2 9.55 -81.30 36.52
N LYS A 3 8.99 -80.31 37.26
CA LYS A 3 9.42 -78.89 37.43
C LYS A 3 9.44 -77.99 36.16
N LEU A 4 9.04 -76.72 36.16
CA LEU A 4 9.24 -75.66 37.17
C LEU A 4 8.30 -74.45 36.92
N LEU A 5 8.04 -73.72 38.01
CA LEU A 5 7.27 -72.49 38.24
C LEU A 5 7.88 -71.18 37.66
N LEU A 6 6.99 -70.17 37.52
CA LEU A 6 7.11 -68.71 37.78
C LEU A 6 8.01 -67.78 36.91
N LEU A 7 7.40 -66.72 36.34
CA LEU A 7 7.54 -65.31 36.80
C LEU A 7 6.77 -64.28 35.90
N LEU A 8 5.96 -63.45 36.57
CA LEU A 8 5.66 -62.01 36.36
C LEU A 8 5.01 -61.45 35.06
N ALA A 9 3.74 -61.04 35.24
CA ALA A 9 3.23 -59.65 35.22
C ALA A 9 3.31 -58.76 33.96
N THR A 10 2.20 -58.01 33.80
CA THR A 10 1.97 -56.74 33.06
C THR A 10 1.68 -56.81 31.56
N ALA A 11 0.41 -56.56 31.21
CA ALA A 11 0.00 -55.58 30.19
C ALA A 11 -1.54 -55.52 30.14
N TRP A 12 -2.14 -54.73 31.04
CA TRP A 12 -3.45 -54.17 30.75
C TRP A 12 -3.24 -53.06 29.72
N ALA A 13 -3.63 -53.34 28.49
CA ALA A 13 -3.58 -52.38 27.40
C ALA A 13 -4.49 -51.19 27.72
N GLN A 14 -3.88 -50.05 28.05
CA GLN A 14 -4.53 -48.74 27.99
C GLN A 14 -4.79 -48.43 26.51
N MET A 15 -6.07 -48.44 26.12
CA MET A 15 -6.52 -47.84 24.87
C MET A 15 -6.18 -46.34 24.89
N THR A 16 -5.50 -45.89 23.85
CA THR A 16 -5.05 -44.51 23.65
C THR A 16 -5.70 -43.94 22.41
N ILE A 17 -6.47 -42.85 22.56
CA ILE A 17 -6.75 -41.86 21.50
C ILE A 17 -6.87 -40.46 22.17
N ASN A 18 -6.09 -39.48 21.66
CA ASN A 18 -6.06 -38.03 22.00
C ASN A 18 -5.51 -37.56 23.37
N ARG A 19 -4.20 -37.79 23.57
CA ARG A 19 -3.20 -37.08 24.41
C ARG A 19 -3.66 -35.94 25.37
N VAL A 20 -4.45 -36.25 26.40
CA VAL A 20 -4.33 -35.63 27.74
C VAL A 20 -4.62 -36.71 28.80
N PRO A 21 -3.60 -37.37 29.36
CA PRO A 21 -3.78 -38.30 30.48
C PRO A 21 -4.24 -37.56 31.74
N ILE A 22 -5.20 -38.15 32.47
CA ILE A 22 -5.67 -37.67 33.77
C ILE A 22 -4.84 -38.36 34.87
N GLY A 23 -4.19 -37.58 35.75
CA GLY A 23 -3.33 -38.08 36.83
C GLY A 23 -4.06 -38.76 38.00
N ASN A 24 -3.32 -39.54 38.79
CA ASN A 24 -3.83 -40.45 39.85
C ASN A 24 -4.38 -39.75 41.11
N ALA A 25 -5.38 -40.41 41.72
CA ALA A 25 -6.27 -39.89 42.75
C ALA A 25 -5.80 -40.09 44.21
N GLN A 26 -6.10 -39.10 45.07
CA GLN A 26 -6.34 -39.32 46.50
C GLN A 26 -7.83 -39.05 46.80
N ARG A 27 -8.55 -40.07 47.31
CA ARG A 27 -9.95 -39.94 47.75
C ARG A 27 -10.00 -39.30 49.15
N ARG A 28 -10.64 -38.14 49.26
CA ARG A 28 -11.24 -37.65 50.51
C ARG A 28 -12.68 -37.21 50.23
N SER A 29 -13.64 -37.97 50.74
CA SER A 29 -15.05 -37.58 50.80
C SER A 29 -15.20 -36.46 51.83
N GLY A 30 -15.43 -35.25 51.36
CA GLY A 30 -15.75 -34.08 52.16
C GLY A 30 -16.03 -32.91 51.25
N ALA A 31 -16.80 -31.93 51.74
CA ALA A 31 -17.09 -30.65 51.09
C ALA A 31 -15.84 -29.75 50.92
N GLY A 32 -14.70 -30.34 50.55
CA GLY A 32 -13.43 -29.67 50.30
C GLY A 32 -13.29 -29.28 48.84
N SER A 33 -12.33 -28.41 48.56
CA SER A 33 -11.94 -28.07 47.19
C SER A 33 -11.44 -29.32 46.44
N LEU A 34 -11.85 -29.47 45.19
CA LEU A 34 -11.30 -30.47 44.28
C LEU A 34 -10.17 -29.84 43.47
N VAL A 35 -9.12 -30.60 43.18
CA VAL A 35 -8.05 -30.19 42.27
C VAL A 35 -7.83 -31.32 41.27
N LEU A 36 -7.90 -30.98 39.99
CA LEU A 36 -7.66 -31.87 38.86
C LEU A 36 -6.48 -31.34 38.07
N GLU A 37 -5.40 -32.10 37.97
CA GLU A 37 -4.29 -31.78 37.08
C GLU A 37 -4.67 -32.15 35.64
N VAL A 38 -4.71 -31.15 34.77
CA VAL A 38 -4.93 -31.30 33.33
C VAL A 38 -3.57 -31.24 32.65
N GLN A 39 -3.09 -32.39 32.19
CA GLN A 39 -1.74 -32.51 31.64
C GLN A 39 -1.49 -31.53 30.49
N GLY A 40 -0.35 -30.85 30.57
CA GLY A 40 0.07 -29.87 29.57
C GLY A 40 -0.67 -28.54 29.60
N VAL A 41 -1.64 -28.35 30.51
CA VAL A 41 -2.41 -27.10 30.64
C VAL A 41 -2.25 -26.50 32.05
N GLY A 42 -2.47 -27.30 33.10
CA GLY A 42 -2.36 -26.84 34.49
C GLY A 42 -3.41 -27.44 35.40
N ASN A 43 -3.60 -26.84 36.58
CA ASN A 43 -4.51 -27.36 37.60
C ASN A 43 -5.89 -26.67 37.53
N LEU A 44 -6.93 -27.48 37.32
CA LEU A 44 -8.32 -27.09 37.52
C LEU A 44 -8.64 -27.22 39.01
N THR A 45 -8.92 -26.08 39.65
CA THR A 45 -9.35 -26.05 41.05
C THR A 45 -10.84 -25.75 41.10
N VAL A 46 -11.59 -26.58 41.81
CA VAL A 46 -13.00 -26.32 42.09
C VAL A 46 -13.19 -26.03 43.58
N PRO A 47 -13.49 -24.77 43.95
CA PRO A 47 -13.84 -24.39 45.32
C PRO A 47 -15.02 -25.21 45.87
N ALA A 48 -15.05 -25.38 47.19
CA ALA A 48 -16.08 -26.16 47.89
C ALA A 48 -17.52 -25.77 47.51
N ASN A 49 -17.77 -24.46 47.35
CA ASN A 49 -19.10 -23.88 47.10
C ASN A 49 -19.36 -23.55 45.62
N GLU A 50 -18.51 -24.01 44.71
CA GLU A 50 -18.66 -23.77 43.29
C GLU A 50 -19.07 -25.04 42.55
N ASP A 51 -20.04 -24.96 41.65
CA ASP A 51 -20.43 -26.09 40.81
C ASP A 51 -19.29 -26.51 39.85
N PRO A 52 -19.00 -27.82 39.69
CA PRO A 52 -17.99 -28.31 38.76
C PRO A 52 -18.06 -27.73 37.35
N ALA A 53 -19.26 -27.56 36.78
CA ALA A 53 -19.42 -27.05 35.43
C ALA A 53 -18.90 -25.61 35.29
N THR A 54 -19.09 -24.77 36.32
CA THR A 54 -18.60 -23.38 36.30
C THR A 54 -17.08 -23.33 36.34
N ALA A 55 -16.44 -24.19 37.14
CA ALA A 55 -14.99 -24.25 37.20
C ALA A 55 -14.37 -24.85 35.93
N VAL A 56 -15.01 -25.85 35.31
CA VAL A 56 -14.59 -26.41 34.02
C VAL A 56 -14.72 -25.38 32.91
N GLU A 57 -15.86 -24.69 32.80
CA GLU A 57 -16.04 -23.61 31.82
C GLU A 57 -15.00 -22.49 32.02
N ARG A 58 -14.75 -22.05 33.27
CA ARG A 58 -13.75 -21.02 33.58
C ARG A 58 -12.34 -21.46 33.24
N PHE A 59 -11.98 -22.69 33.60
CA PHE A 59 -10.67 -23.25 33.31
C PHE A 59 -10.46 -23.37 31.80
N ALA A 60 -11.45 -23.91 31.08
CA ALA A 60 -11.39 -24.06 29.63
C ALA A 60 -11.27 -22.71 28.91
N ALA A 61 -12.03 -21.70 29.34
CA ALA A 61 -11.94 -20.34 28.83
C ALA A 61 -10.54 -19.76 28.98
N ARG A 62 -9.96 -19.84 30.19
CA ARG A 62 -8.58 -19.36 30.47
C ARG A 62 -7.52 -20.14 29.70
N ALA A 63 -7.68 -21.47 29.60
CA ALA A 63 -6.76 -22.30 28.85
C ALA A 63 -6.78 -21.93 27.35
N THR A 64 -7.97 -21.70 26.79
CA THR A 64 -8.15 -21.27 25.39
C THR A 64 -7.54 -19.89 25.16
N GLU A 65 -7.79 -18.92 26.04
CA GLU A 65 -7.16 -17.57 25.97
C GLU A 65 -5.62 -17.65 26.05
N ALA A 66 -5.08 -18.59 26.83
CA ALA A 66 -3.65 -18.84 26.93
C ALA A 66 -3.07 -19.65 25.74
N GLY A 67 -3.89 -19.99 24.74
CA GLY A 67 -3.46 -20.68 23.52
C GLY A 67 -3.45 -22.21 23.63
N PHE A 68 -3.95 -22.80 24.72
CA PHE A 68 -4.11 -24.25 24.82
C PHE A 68 -5.36 -24.70 24.05
N ARG A 69 -5.24 -25.83 23.34
CA ARG A 69 -6.37 -26.41 22.60
C ARG A 69 -7.34 -27.08 23.58
N MET A 70 -8.49 -26.47 23.79
CA MET A 70 -9.62 -27.06 24.51
C MET A 70 -10.69 -27.52 23.52
N ASN A 71 -11.43 -28.57 23.87
CA ASN A 71 -12.56 -29.06 23.08
C ASN A 71 -13.62 -29.68 23.99
N ASN A 72 -14.78 -29.99 23.41
CA ASN A 72 -15.93 -30.49 24.15
C ASN A 72 -15.64 -31.84 24.83
N VAL A 73 -14.88 -32.74 24.19
CA VAL A 73 -14.51 -34.04 24.76
C VAL A 73 -13.65 -33.86 26.02
N THR A 74 -12.64 -33.00 25.96
CA THR A 74 -11.78 -32.72 27.11
C THR A 74 -12.60 -32.17 28.29
N MET A 75 -13.50 -31.23 28.02
CA MET A 75 -14.36 -30.67 29.08
C MET A 75 -15.33 -31.71 29.66
N LEU A 76 -15.90 -32.58 28.83
CA LEU A 76 -16.79 -33.66 29.30
C LEU A 76 -16.04 -34.67 30.17
N ASN A 77 -14.80 -35.02 29.82
CA ASN A 77 -13.96 -35.89 30.65
C ASN A 77 -13.61 -35.25 32.01
N MET A 78 -13.37 -33.94 32.04
CA MET A 78 -13.20 -33.22 33.32
C MET A 78 -14.47 -33.27 34.16
N MET A 79 -15.63 -33.07 33.54
CA MET A 79 -16.92 -33.16 34.22
C MET A 79 -17.16 -34.56 34.76
N GLU A 80 -16.95 -35.62 33.98
CA GLU A 80 -17.09 -37.00 34.44
C GLU A 80 -16.24 -37.25 35.70
N TRP A 81 -14.96 -36.88 35.66
CA TRP A 81 -14.07 -37.04 36.81
C TRP A 81 -14.54 -36.27 38.06
N LEU A 82 -15.02 -35.03 37.88
CA LEU A 82 -15.49 -34.18 38.98
C LEU A 82 -16.83 -34.67 39.54
N CYS A 83 -17.76 -35.07 38.67
CA CYS A 83 -19.11 -35.49 39.04
C CYS A 83 -19.12 -36.84 39.77
N GLU A 84 -18.14 -37.72 39.50
CA GLU A 84 -17.91 -38.93 40.31
C GLU A 84 -17.53 -38.61 41.77
N ARG A 85 -16.98 -37.42 42.03
CA ARG A 85 -16.40 -37.04 43.32
C ARG A 85 -17.24 -36.02 44.08
N ARG A 86 -18.06 -35.24 43.38
CA ARG A 86 -18.97 -34.27 43.97
C ARG A 86 -20.19 -34.09 43.07
N GLN A 87 -21.35 -33.90 43.69
CA GLN A 87 -22.59 -33.65 42.97
C GLN A 87 -22.44 -32.47 42.00
N CYS A 88 -22.70 -32.74 40.72
CA CYS A 88 -22.86 -31.73 39.69
C CYS A 88 -24.32 -31.32 39.62
N THR A 89 -24.59 -30.03 39.74
CA THR A 89 -25.96 -29.50 39.76
C THR A 89 -26.45 -29.10 38.38
N ARG A 90 -25.54 -28.89 37.42
CA ARG A 90 -25.87 -28.55 36.04
C ARG A 90 -24.93 -29.22 35.03
N PRO A 91 -25.39 -29.45 33.79
CA PRO A 91 -24.51 -29.80 32.69
C PRO A 91 -23.66 -28.58 32.24
N LEU A 92 -22.65 -28.86 31.42
CA LEU A 92 -21.94 -27.81 30.67
C LEU A 92 -22.90 -27.18 29.67
N THR A 93 -22.78 -25.86 29.50
CA THR A 93 -23.59 -25.15 28.50
C THR A 93 -23.00 -25.39 27.11
N GLY A 94 -23.85 -25.78 26.15
CA GLY A 94 -23.46 -25.95 24.75
C GLY A 94 -23.04 -24.63 24.07
N PRO A 95 -22.66 -24.67 22.78
CA PRO A 95 -22.41 -23.47 22.01
C PRO A 95 -23.63 -22.53 22.00
N VAL A 96 -23.37 -21.24 22.15
CA VAL A 96 -24.41 -20.19 22.11
C VAL A 96 -24.17 -19.35 20.86
N MET A 97 -25.23 -19.08 20.11
CA MET A 97 -25.18 -18.22 18.93
C MET A 97 -25.99 -16.95 19.18
N LEU A 98 -25.44 -15.81 18.77
CA LEU A 98 -26.09 -14.51 18.81
C LEU A 98 -26.05 -13.91 17.40
N GLU A 99 -27.22 -13.64 16.84
CA GLU A 99 -27.35 -12.91 15.57
C GLU A 99 -27.19 -11.41 15.84
N VAL A 100 -26.26 -10.78 15.11
CA VAL A 100 -25.98 -9.35 15.22
C VAL A 100 -26.32 -8.69 13.89
N THR A 101 -27.33 -7.83 13.90
CA THR A 101 -27.83 -7.15 12.72
C THR A 101 -26.71 -6.41 11.99
N GLY A 102 -26.54 -6.70 10.70
CA GLY A 102 -25.51 -6.09 9.85
C GLY A 102 -24.09 -6.65 10.02
N ALA A 103 -23.82 -7.47 11.04
CA ALA A 103 -22.50 -8.05 11.30
C ALA A 103 -22.46 -9.60 11.20
N GLY A 104 -23.61 -10.26 11.20
CA GLY A 104 -23.73 -11.72 11.09
C GLY A 104 -23.81 -12.41 12.44
N ASN A 105 -23.41 -13.68 12.50
CA ASN A 105 -23.61 -14.54 13.66
C ASN A 105 -22.35 -14.68 14.51
N LEU A 106 -22.44 -14.29 15.78
CA LEU A 106 -21.44 -14.57 16.80
C LEU A 106 -21.73 -15.95 17.42
N THR A 107 -20.81 -16.90 17.24
CA THR A 107 -20.87 -18.20 17.93
C THR A 107 -19.82 -18.25 19.03
N VAL A 108 -20.23 -18.63 20.23
CA VAL A 108 -19.34 -18.85 21.39
C VAL A 108 -19.40 -20.33 21.75
N LEU A 109 -18.27 -21.03 21.58
CA LEU A 109 -18.13 -22.45 21.91
C LEU A 109 -18.04 -22.68 23.41
N MET A 110 -18.20 -23.93 23.85
CA MET A 110 -18.26 -24.30 25.28
C MET A 110 -17.01 -23.89 26.06
N HIS A 111 -15.85 -23.92 25.41
CA HIS A 111 -14.54 -23.64 26.00
C HIS A 111 -14.07 -22.19 25.81
N GLU A 112 -14.88 -21.33 25.20
CA GLU A 112 -14.52 -19.94 24.90
C GLU A 112 -15.13 -18.97 25.92
N GLU A 113 -14.41 -17.88 26.24
CA GLU A 113 -14.93 -16.77 27.03
C GLU A 113 -15.82 -15.87 26.18
N PRO A 114 -17.10 -15.63 26.55
CA PRO A 114 -18.00 -14.78 25.80
C PRO A 114 -17.45 -13.37 25.52
N ALA A 115 -16.83 -12.71 26.51
CA ALA A 115 -16.28 -11.37 26.32
C ALA A 115 -15.16 -11.34 25.27
N ALA A 116 -14.27 -12.33 25.25
CA ALA A 116 -13.20 -12.45 24.26
C ALA A 116 -13.76 -12.63 22.84
N LYS A 117 -14.81 -13.45 22.70
CA LYS A 117 -15.47 -13.67 21.42
C LYS A 117 -16.22 -12.44 20.92
N VAL A 118 -16.82 -11.66 21.82
CA VAL A 118 -17.41 -10.37 21.46
C VAL A 118 -16.35 -9.39 20.97
N GLU A 119 -15.18 -9.33 21.63
CA GLU A 119 -14.04 -8.50 21.20
C GLU A 119 -13.48 -8.93 19.83
N GLU A 120 -13.31 -10.23 19.60
CA GLU A 120 -12.91 -10.79 18.29
C GLU A 120 -13.95 -10.49 17.20
N PHE A 121 -15.23 -10.67 17.50
CA PHE A 121 -16.32 -10.40 16.57
C PHE A 121 -16.40 -8.93 16.18
N ALA A 122 -16.30 -8.02 17.16
CA ALA A 122 -16.24 -6.59 16.92
C ALA A 122 -15.03 -6.21 16.07
N ALA A 123 -13.86 -6.82 16.31
CA ALA A 123 -12.66 -6.59 15.51
C ALA A 123 -12.87 -6.96 14.04
N MET A 124 -13.46 -8.12 13.78
CA MET A 124 -13.78 -8.56 12.41
C MET A 124 -14.84 -7.68 11.75
N ALA A 125 -15.87 -7.27 12.48
CA ALA A 125 -16.90 -6.40 11.95
C ALA A 125 -16.34 -5.02 11.55
N VAL A 126 -15.50 -4.42 12.40
CA VAL A 126 -14.83 -3.14 12.12
C VAL A 126 -13.88 -3.26 10.92
N ALA A 127 -13.15 -4.36 10.81
CA ALA A 127 -12.30 -4.62 9.64
C ALA A 127 -13.11 -4.69 8.32
N ASN A 128 -14.38 -5.09 8.40
CA ASN A 128 -15.33 -5.12 7.28
C ASN A 128 -16.13 -3.81 7.13
N GLY A 129 -15.74 -2.72 7.82
CA GLY A 129 -16.40 -1.42 7.72
C GLY A 129 -17.71 -1.30 8.50
N ILE A 130 -18.04 -2.27 9.35
CA ILE A 130 -19.23 -2.23 10.21
C ILE A 130 -18.85 -1.53 11.53
N PRO A 131 -19.45 -0.38 11.85
CA PRO A 131 -19.08 0.36 13.05
C PRO A 131 -19.52 -0.39 14.32
N PHE A 132 -18.65 -0.40 15.33
CA PHE A 132 -18.92 -0.96 16.65
C PHE A 132 -18.61 0.07 17.74
N ASN A 133 -19.30 -0.05 18.88
CA ASN A 133 -19.02 0.71 20.10
C ASN A 133 -19.10 -0.21 21.33
N VAL A 134 -18.58 0.30 22.45
CA VAL A 134 -18.46 -0.47 23.70
C VAL A 134 -19.85 -0.85 24.25
N GLU A 135 -20.84 0.02 24.11
CA GLU A 135 -22.21 -0.20 24.58
C GLU A 135 -22.86 -1.37 23.85
N THR A 136 -22.67 -1.46 22.53
CA THR A 136 -23.17 -2.57 21.70
C THR A 136 -22.52 -3.87 22.14
N MET A 137 -21.21 -3.88 22.36
CA MET A 137 -20.49 -5.05 22.84
C MET A 137 -20.96 -5.49 24.23
N ARG A 138 -21.19 -4.56 25.17
CA ARG A 138 -21.75 -4.87 26.48
C ARG A 138 -23.15 -5.46 26.39
N SER A 139 -23.99 -4.96 25.47
CA SER A 139 -25.32 -5.52 25.22
C SER A 139 -25.26 -6.95 24.68
N MET A 140 -24.35 -7.21 23.74
CA MET A 140 -24.09 -8.56 23.23
C MET A 140 -23.62 -9.50 24.33
N LEU A 141 -22.64 -9.05 25.13
CA LEU A 141 -22.14 -9.83 26.26
C LEU A 141 -23.27 -10.15 27.24
N LYS A 142 -24.09 -9.17 27.62
CA LYS A 142 -25.26 -9.38 28.49
C LYS A 142 -26.21 -10.44 27.93
N SER A 143 -26.49 -10.42 26.62
CA SER A 143 -27.34 -11.42 25.97
C SER A 143 -26.73 -12.82 26.05
N LEU A 144 -25.42 -12.95 25.84
CA LEU A 144 -24.70 -14.22 25.96
C LEU A 144 -24.69 -14.71 27.41
N CYS A 145 -24.43 -13.82 28.39
CA CYS A 145 -24.37 -14.17 29.81
C CYS A 145 -25.72 -14.60 30.41
N ASN A 146 -26.84 -14.26 29.77
CA ASN A 146 -28.15 -14.82 30.14
C ASN A 146 -28.27 -16.31 29.81
N SER A 147 -27.48 -16.80 28.84
CA SER A 147 -27.54 -18.18 28.36
C SER A 147 -26.39 -19.05 28.85
N ARG A 148 -25.27 -18.46 29.30
CA ARG A 148 -24.08 -19.18 29.77
C ARG A 148 -23.27 -18.37 30.79
N SER A 149 -22.37 -19.04 31.49
CA SER A 149 -21.41 -18.37 32.38
C SER A 149 -20.50 -17.42 31.59
N CYS A 150 -20.29 -16.23 32.16
CA CYS A 150 -19.29 -15.26 31.72
C CYS A 150 -18.30 -15.02 32.87
N PHE A 151 -17.01 -14.94 32.55
CA PHE A 151 -15.97 -14.83 33.58
C PHE A 151 -15.31 -13.45 33.62
N ARG A 152 -15.55 -12.60 32.63
CA ARG A 152 -15.12 -11.20 32.62
C ARG A 152 -16.10 -10.30 31.86
N ASP A 153 -15.95 -9.00 32.06
CA ASP A 153 -16.64 -7.98 31.27
C ASP A 153 -15.84 -7.64 29.99
N ILE A 154 -16.44 -6.89 29.07
CA ILE A 154 -15.75 -6.26 27.94
C ILE A 154 -14.69 -5.32 28.49
N ALA A 155 -13.46 -5.42 27.97
CA ALA A 155 -12.41 -4.50 28.38
C ALA A 155 -12.84 -3.05 28.14
N GLY A 156 -12.51 -2.12 29.04
CA GLY A 156 -12.69 -0.69 28.77
C GLY A 156 -11.64 -0.17 27.77
N PRO A 157 -11.87 0.99 27.13
CA PRO A 157 -10.82 1.70 26.42
C PRO A 157 -9.62 1.95 27.34
N LEU A 158 -8.41 1.74 26.82
CA LEU A 158 -7.17 2.02 27.54
C LEU A 158 -6.53 3.25 26.91
N THR A 159 -6.33 4.30 27.71
CA THR A 159 -5.70 5.55 27.26
C THR A 159 -4.34 5.69 27.91
N LEU A 160 -3.32 5.96 27.09
CA LEU A 160 -1.96 6.26 27.51
C LEU A 160 -1.62 7.69 27.07
N ASN A 161 -1.17 8.52 28.01
CA ASN A 161 -0.63 9.83 27.67
C ASN A 161 0.87 9.69 27.38
N VAL A 162 1.28 10.03 26.17
CA VAL A 162 2.66 9.95 25.71
C VAL A 162 3.25 11.35 25.74
N THR A 163 4.24 11.55 26.59
CA THR A 163 4.92 12.84 26.80
C THR A 163 5.36 13.44 25.46
N ASP A 164 5.10 14.73 25.28
CA ASP A 164 5.44 15.52 24.08
C ASP A 164 4.78 15.05 22.76
N VAL A 165 3.82 14.12 22.84
CA VAL A 165 3.06 13.61 21.69
C VAL A 165 1.56 13.81 21.87
N GLY A 166 0.99 13.33 22.98
CA GLY A 166 -0.45 13.43 23.27
C GLY A 166 -1.06 12.11 23.74
N GLU A 167 -2.40 12.06 23.73
CA GLU A 167 -3.17 10.90 24.20
C GLU A 167 -3.35 9.85 23.10
N PHE A 168 -3.13 8.59 23.49
CA PHE A 168 -3.26 7.42 22.64
C PHE A 168 -4.25 6.43 23.28
N THR A 169 -5.35 6.16 22.58
CA THR A 169 -6.40 5.25 23.05
C THR A 169 -6.44 3.96 22.23
N VAL A 170 -6.54 2.82 22.93
CA VAL A 170 -6.78 1.49 22.37
C VAL A 170 -8.16 1.00 22.79
N LEU A 171 -9.05 0.87 21.80
CA LEU A 171 -10.42 0.42 22.00
C LEU A 171 -10.49 -1.09 22.26
N PRO A 172 -11.56 -1.62 22.85
CA PRO A 172 -11.63 -3.01 23.32
C PRO A 172 -11.40 -4.08 22.24
N TRP A 173 -11.84 -3.82 21.01
CA TRP A 173 -11.69 -4.71 19.86
C TRP A 173 -10.39 -4.51 19.08
N GLU A 174 -9.60 -3.49 19.43
CA GLU A 174 -8.34 -3.20 18.76
C GLU A 174 -7.20 -4.01 19.39
N GLU A 175 -6.35 -4.60 18.55
CA GLU A 175 -5.10 -5.23 18.98
C GLU A 175 -4.09 -4.15 19.40
N PRO A 176 -3.57 -4.18 20.65
CA PRO A 176 -2.64 -3.16 21.12
C PRO A 176 -1.40 -2.99 20.24
N ALA A 177 -0.83 -4.08 19.71
CA ALA A 177 0.35 -4.00 18.84
C ALA A 177 0.06 -3.24 17.53
N ASP A 178 -1.09 -3.47 16.89
CA ASP A 178 -1.52 -2.76 15.68
C ASP A 178 -1.68 -1.25 15.95
N ARG A 179 -2.29 -0.91 17.08
CA ARG A 179 -2.51 0.50 17.45
C ARG A 179 -1.23 1.22 17.84
N VAL A 180 -0.33 0.55 18.57
CA VAL A 180 0.98 1.09 18.90
C VAL A 180 1.80 1.33 17.64
N GLU A 181 1.80 0.38 16.69
CA GLU A 181 2.48 0.55 15.40
C GLU A 181 1.93 1.74 14.61
N TYR A 182 0.61 1.85 14.52
CA TYR A 182 -0.06 2.97 13.85
C TYR A 182 0.31 4.31 14.48
N PHE A 183 0.14 4.42 15.80
CA PHE A 183 0.44 5.63 16.54
C PHE A 183 1.91 6.01 16.40
N SER A 184 2.82 5.05 16.58
CA SER A 184 4.25 5.27 16.36
C SER A 184 4.56 5.76 14.95
N GLY A 185 3.87 5.26 13.93
CA GLY A 185 3.98 5.76 12.55
C GLY A 185 3.59 7.23 12.43
N LEU A 186 2.43 7.62 12.97
CA LEU A 186 1.97 9.01 12.99
C LEU A 186 2.95 9.95 13.70
N VAL A 187 3.57 9.49 14.80
CA VAL A 187 4.59 10.27 15.53
C VAL A 187 5.83 10.51 14.67
N VAL A 188 6.32 9.47 13.98
CA VAL A 188 7.45 9.60 13.05
C VAL A 188 7.11 10.55 11.90
N GLU A 189 5.90 10.47 11.35
CA GLU A 189 5.43 11.35 10.28
C GLU A 189 5.34 12.82 10.73
N ALA A 190 4.96 13.07 11.98
CA ALA A 190 4.98 14.39 12.58
C ALA A 190 6.40 14.94 12.85
N GLY A 191 7.44 14.18 12.52
CA GLY A 191 8.84 14.54 12.76
C GLY A 191 9.27 14.41 14.23
N LEU A 192 8.46 13.76 15.06
CA LEU A 192 8.75 13.51 16.46
C LEU A 192 9.54 12.20 16.59
N GLY A 193 10.47 12.17 17.55
CA GLY A 193 11.33 11.01 17.77
C GLY A 193 10.56 9.84 18.39
N MET A 194 10.26 8.81 17.61
CA MET A 194 9.71 7.54 18.11
C MET A 194 10.71 6.41 17.91
N THR A 195 11.12 5.77 19.01
CA THR A 195 12.04 4.63 18.96
C THR A 195 11.30 3.31 19.15
N ARG A 196 11.89 2.22 18.64
CA ARG A 196 11.36 0.88 18.85
C ARG A 196 11.25 0.51 20.33
N GLN A 197 12.19 0.97 21.15
CA GLN A 197 12.15 0.74 22.60
C GLN A 197 10.96 1.45 23.25
N SER A 198 10.69 2.70 22.86
CA SER A 198 9.53 3.44 23.36
C SER A 198 8.22 2.78 22.95
N ALA A 199 8.10 2.35 21.69
CA ALA A 199 6.96 1.58 21.21
C ALA A 199 6.80 0.25 21.98
N GLN A 200 7.90 -0.43 22.28
CA GLN A 200 7.87 -1.68 23.04
C GLN A 200 7.38 -1.44 24.48
N GLN A 201 7.81 -0.37 25.13
CA GLN A 201 7.33 0.01 26.46
C GLN A 201 5.83 0.36 26.47
N MET A 202 5.36 1.07 25.43
CA MET A 202 3.93 1.32 25.25
C MET A 202 3.17 0.00 25.13
N LEU A 203 3.62 -0.90 24.25
CA LEU A 203 3.00 -2.20 24.07
C LEU A 203 2.96 -3.00 25.38
N GLU A 204 4.07 -3.06 26.12
CA GLU A 204 4.15 -3.74 27.42
C GLU A 204 3.15 -3.17 28.43
N TRP A 205 2.98 -1.84 28.46
CA TRP A 205 1.99 -1.21 29.32
C TRP A 205 0.55 -1.67 29.01
N PHE A 206 0.20 -1.80 27.72
CA PHE A 206 -1.09 -2.34 27.29
C PHE A 206 -1.22 -3.83 27.60
N CYS A 207 -0.20 -4.63 27.29
CA CYS A 207 -0.23 -6.09 27.47
C CYS A 207 -0.26 -6.52 28.94
N GLN A 208 0.16 -5.66 29.87
CA GLN A 208 -0.04 -5.87 31.31
C GLN A 208 -1.51 -5.69 31.75
N ARG A 209 -2.35 -5.03 30.93
CA ARG A 209 -3.72 -4.63 31.26
C ARG A 209 -4.78 -5.31 30.40
N ARG A 210 -4.39 -5.81 29.22
CA ARG A 210 -5.24 -6.57 28.30
C ARG A 210 -4.40 -7.64 27.60
N VAL A 211 -5.05 -8.69 27.15
CA VAL A 211 -4.44 -9.69 26.26
C VAL A 211 -3.97 -9.01 24.98
N CYS A 212 -2.70 -9.23 24.63
CA CYS A 212 -2.13 -8.91 23.33
C CYS A 212 -1.94 -10.19 22.52
N ARG A 213 -2.41 -10.22 21.28
CA ARG A 213 -2.32 -11.40 20.42
C ARG A 213 -0.96 -11.49 19.74
N ARG A 214 -0.26 -10.37 19.59
CA ARG A 214 1.04 -10.32 18.91
C ARG A 214 1.97 -9.26 19.52
N GLY A 215 3.26 -9.38 19.19
CA GLY A 215 4.25 -8.34 19.46
C GLY A 215 4.34 -7.32 18.32
N LEU A 216 5.22 -6.33 18.50
CA LEU A 216 5.59 -5.40 17.42
C LEU A 216 6.24 -6.13 16.25
N THR A 217 5.81 -5.79 15.04
CA THR A 217 6.28 -6.36 13.79
C THR A 217 7.73 -5.97 13.56
N ARG A 218 8.55 -6.96 13.18
CA ARG A 218 9.91 -6.76 12.70
C ARG A 218 9.88 -6.18 11.28
N PRO A 219 10.99 -5.59 10.79
CA PRO A 219 11.10 -5.26 9.37
C PRO A 219 10.69 -6.46 8.50
N LEU A 220 9.85 -6.22 7.50
CA LEU A 220 9.43 -7.23 6.54
C LEU A 220 10.00 -6.87 5.18
N THR A 221 10.56 -7.88 4.49
CA THR A 221 11.11 -7.72 3.14
C THR A 221 10.38 -8.66 2.19
N LEU A 222 9.93 -8.11 1.07
CA LEU A 222 9.31 -8.83 -0.04
C LEU A 222 10.18 -8.65 -1.29
N SER A 223 10.43 -9.74 -2.00
CA SER A 223 11.09 -9.71 -3.31
C SER A 223 10.04 -9.61 -4.42
N ILE A 224 10.21 -8.66 -5.33
CA ILE A 224 9.32 -8.37 -6.47
C ILE A 224 10.09 -8.70 -7.75
N GLY A 225 10.02 -9.96 -8.18
CA GLY A 225 10.58 -10.45 -9.45
C GLY A 225 11.99 -9.90 -9.74
N GLU A 226 12.17 -9.39 -10.96
CA GLU A 226 13.42 -8.74 -11.40
C GLU A 226 13.54 -7.27 -10.96
N VAL A 227 12.50 -6.70 -10.34
CA VAL A 227 12.48 -5.29 -9.91
C VAL A 227 13.35 -5.08 -8.67
N GLY A 228 13.30 -6.02 -7.73
CA GLY A 228 14.14 -6.00 -6.53
C GLY A 228 13.38 -6.23 -5.23
N ASN A 229 13.95 -5.78 -4.11
CA ASN A 229 13.42 -6.05 -2.77
C ASN A 229 12.83 -4.77 -2.14
N VAL A 230 11.57 -4.85 -1.71
CA VAL A 230 10.92 -3.81 -0.91
C VAL A 230 10.96 -4.21 0.56
N THR A 231 11.49 -3.33 1.42
CA THR A 231 11.55 -3.56 2.86
C THR A 231 10.73 -2.50 3.58
N VAL A 232 9.70 -2.93 4.31
CA VAL A 232 8.91 -2.04 5.16
C VAL A 232 9.45 -2.14 6.58
N ARG A 233 10.00 -1.04 7.09
CA ARG A 233 10.56 -0.96 8.45
C ARG A 233 9.44 -0.90 9.49
N PRO A 234 9.78 -1.04 10.79
CA PRO A 234 8.85 -0.75 11.87
C PRO A 234 8.29 0.66 11.70
N PHE A 235 6.98 0.83 11.91
CA PHE A 235 6.26 2.11 11.87
C PHE A 235 6.09 2.76 10.49
N GLU A 236 6.72 2.23 9.43
CA GLU A 236 6.41 2.67 8.07
C GLU A 236 5.07 2.06 7.62
N GLU A 237 4.20 2.86 7.02
CA GLU A 237 2.97 2.39 6.35
C GLU A 237 3.34 1.65 5.05
N PRO A 238 2.96 0.37 4.89
CA PRO A 238 3.26 -0.42 3.70
C PRO A 238 2.91 0.27 2.37
N ALA A 239 1.74 0.93 2.28
CA ALA A 239 1.34 1.61 1.05
C ALA A 239 2.35 2.68 0.61
N TYR A 240 2.86 3.50 1.54
CA TYR A 240 3.86 4.53 1.23
C TYR A 240 5.19 3.96 0.78
N VAL A 241 5.64 2.87 1.40
CA VAL A 241 6.90 2.22 1.03
C VAL A 241 6.80 1.60 -0.36
N ILE A 242 5.66 1.00 -0.69
CA ILE A 242 5.40 0.42 -2.03
C ILE A 242 5.32 1.53 -3.08
N GLU A 243 4.61 2.64 -2.82
CA GLU A 243 4.55 3.80 -3.73
C GLU A 243 5.95 4.37 -4.00
N ARG A 244 6.77 4.54 -2.96
CA ARG A 244 8.17 5.00 -3.07
C ARG A 244 9.05 4.02 -3.84
N PHE A 245 8.95 2.73 -3.56
CA PHE A 245 9.69 1.70 -4.28
C PHE A 245 9.30 1.67 -5.77
N SER A 246 8.00 1.72 -6.06
CA SER A 246 7.46 1.64 -7.43
C SER A 246 7.84 2.85 -8.28
N SER A 247 7.82 4.04 -7.68
CA SER A 247 8.27 5.27 -8.35
C SER A 247 9.77 5.25 -8.65
N ALA A 248 10.60 4.78 -7.71
CA ALA A 248 12.04 4.61 -7.95
C ALA A 248 12.33 3.56 -9.04
N ALA A 249 11.63 2.42 -9.01
CA ALA A 249 11.75 1.38 -10.03
C ALA A 249 11.37 1.90 -11.43
N THR A 250 10.24 2.61 -11.54
CA THR A 250 9.79 3.21 -12.81
C THR A 250 10.78 4.25 -13.31
N ALA A 251 11.38 5.05 -12.43
CA ALA A 251 12.40 6.02 -12.79
C ALA A 251 13.70 5.35 -13.30
N ALA A 252 14.00 4.14 -12.83
CA ALA A 252 15.10 3.32 -13.33
C ALA A 252 14.78 2.55 -14.63
N GLY A 253 13.60 2.76 -15.22
CA GLY A 253 13.16 2.08 -16.45
C GLY A 253 12.61 0.67 -16.22
N LEU A 254 12.42 0.26 -14.96
CA LEU A 254 11.82 -1.03 -14.63
C LEU A 254 10.30 -0.96 -14.76
N GLN A 255 9.70 -2.06 -15.21
CA GLN A 255 8.25 -2.15 -15.40
C GLN A 255 7.54 -2.35 -14.07
N MET A 256 6.65 -1.42 -13.73
CA MET A 256 5.78 -1.48 -12.56
C MET A 256 4.33 -1.24 -12.98
N ASN A 257 3.39 -1.98 -12.37
CA ASN A 257 1.97 -1.83 -12.60
C ASN A 257 1.17 -1.88 -11.29
N VAL A 258 -0.11 -1.51 -11.35
CA VAL A 258 -0.99 -1.41 -10.18
C VAL A 258 -1.23 -2.78 -9.55
N GLU A 259 -1.38 -3.83 -10.35
CA GLU A 259 -1.61 -5.20 -9.85
C GLU A 259 -0.45 -5.69 -8.98
N THR A 260 0.79 -5.47 -9.42
CA THR A 260 2.00 -5.81 -8.65
C THR A 260 2.05 -5.05 -7.33
N MET A 261 1.69 -3.76 -7.35
CA MET A 261 1.64 -2.95 -6.14
C MET A 261 0.57 -3.44 -5.16
N LEU A 262 -0.63 -3.80 -5.66
CA LEU A 262 -1.72 -4.32 -4.83
C LEU A 262 -1.38 -5.69 -4.24
N ALA A 263 -0.78 -6.60 -5.02
CA ALA A 263 -0.32 -7.89 -4.52
C ALA A 263 0.77 -7.74 -3.46
N ALA A 264 1.69 -6.79 -3.64
CA ALA A 264 2.69 -6.46 -2.62
C ALA A 264 2.03 -5.93 -1.35
N LEU A 265 1.06 -5.01 -1.48
CA LEU A 265 0.31 -4.46 -0.35
C LEU A 265 -0.42 -5.57 0.41
N GLU A 266 -1.17 -6.42 -0.30
CA GLU A 266 -1.88 -7.56 0.28
C GLU A 266 -0.93 -8.49 1.04
N TRP A 267 0.25 -8.77 0.47
CA TRP A 267 1.26 -9.60 1.13
C TRP A 267 1.73 -9.01 2.46
N PHE A 268 1.97 -7.69 2.52
CA PHE A 268 2.34 -7.01 3.75
C PHE A 268 1.16 -6.94 4.73
N CYS A 269 -0.04 -6.57 4.28
CA CYS A 269 -1.22 -6.43 5.13
C CYS A 269 -1.70 -7.76 5.72
N ALA A 270 -1.40 -8.89 5.09
CA ALA A 270 -1.60 -10.21 5.67
C ALA A 270 -0.65 -10.53 6.84
N ARG A 271 0.41 -9.74 7.05
CA ARG A 271 1.50 -10.00 8.02
C ARG A 271 1.70 -8.87 9.03
N ARG A 272 1.12 -7.70 8.80
CA ARG A 272 1.18 -6.53 9.68
C ARG A 272 -0.03 -5.63 9.44
N SER A 273 -0.28 -4.71 10.36
CA SER A 273 -1.28 -3.68 10.15
C SER A 273 -0.96 -2.82 8.94
N CYS A 274 -2.03 -2.48 8.23
CA CYS A 274 -2.06 -1.48 7.18
C CYS A 274 -3.21 -0.52 7.47
N HIS A 275 -2.97 0.76 7.26
CA HIS A 275 -3.95 1.80 7.59
C HIS A 275 -4.37 2.61 6.36
N ARG A 276 -3.69 2.40 5.22
CA ARG A 276 -3.93 3.14 3.99
C ARG A 276 -4.01 2.22 2.78
N PRO A 277 -4.98 2.42 1.86
CA PRO A 277 -4.95 1.77 0.56
C PRO A 277 -3.97 2.49 -0.39
N ILE A 278 -3.51 1.78 -1.41
CA ILE A 278 -2.87 2.42 -2.56
C ILE A 278 -3.95 3.17 -3.34
N THR A 279 -3.79 4.49 -3.51
CA THR A 279 -4.77 5.30 -4.23
C THR A 279 -4.60 5.12 -5.73
N GLY A 280 -5.73 5.11 -6.46
CA GLY A 280 -5.75 5.00 -7.92
C GLY A 280 -5.13 6.20 -8.65
N PRO A 281 -5.15 6.21 -9.99
CA PRO A 281 -4.67 7.34 -10.78
C PRO A 281 -5.40 8.63 -10.43
N HIS A 282 -4.66 9.73 -10.28
CA HIS A 282 -5.23 11.06 -10.06
C HIS A 282 -5.06 11.92 -11.31
N ARG A 283 -6.12 12.60 -11.72
CA ARG A 283 -6.13 13.52 -12.87
C ARG A 283 -6.32 14.95 -12.40
N LEU A 284 -5.58 15.89 -12.98
CA LEU A 284 -5.77 17.33 -12.84
C LEU A 284 -5.90 17.94 -14.24
N VAL A 285 -6.85 18.85 -14.40
CA VAL A 285 -7.02 19.64 -15.62
C VAL A 285 -6.35 20.99 -15.41
N VAL A 286 -5.41 21.32 -16.29
CA VAL A 286 -4.70 22.60 -16.30
C VAL A 286 -5.32 23.47 -17.39
N ASN A 287 -6.07 24.49 -16.95
CA ASN A 287 -6.86 25.34 -17.83
C ASN A 287 -6.03 25.93 -18.97
N GLY A 288 -6.47 25.70 -20.20
CA GLY A 288 -5.82 26.22 -21.41
C GLY A 288 -4.52 25.51 -21.80
N VAL A 289 -4.09 24.46 -21.09
CA VAL A 289 -2.84 23.72 -21.37
C VAL A 289 -3.12 22.25 -21.67
N GLY A 290 -3.86 21.55 -20.80
CA GLY A 290 -4.11 20.11 -20.98
C GLY A 290 -4.46 19.38 -19.68
N ASN A 291 -4.34 18.04 -19.70
CA ASN A 291 -4.55 17.20 -18.53
C ASN A 291 -3.22 16.58 -18.06
N ILE A 292 -3.09 16.39 -16.76
CA ILE A 292 -1.98 15.66 -16.13
C ILE A 292 -2.58 14.51 -15.33
N THR A 293 -2.05 13.30 -15.55
CA THR A 293 -2.48 12.10 -14.82
C THR A 293 -1.28 11.46 -14.15
N VAL A 294 -1.35 11.28 -12.83
CA VAL A 294 -0.31 10.62 -12.04
C VAL A 294 -0.80 9.23 -11.64
N ARG A 295 -0.16 8.19 -12.16
CA ARG A 295 -0.46 6.79 -11.83
C ARG A 295 0.18 6.38 -10.49
N PRO A 296 -0.33 5.33 -9.80
CA PRO A 296 0.13 4.96 -8.46
C PRO A 296 1.65 4.69 -8.37
N PHE A 297 2.24 4.11 -9.41
CA PHE A 297 3.67 3.82 -9.52
C PHE A 297 4.52 5.00 -10.01
N GLN A 298 3.96 6.19 -10.20
CA GLN A 298 4.69 7.38 -10.66
C GLN A 298 4.88 8.39 -9.52
N ASP A 299 6.04 9.05 -9.49
CA ASP A 299 6.31 10.18 -8.60
C ASP A 299 5.57 11.43 -9.09
N PRO A 300 4.71 12.06 -8.26
CA PRO A 300 3.95 13.25 -8.66
C PRO A 300 4.83 14.40 -9.15
N ALA A 301 5.95 14.66 -8.48
CA ALA A 301 6.83 15.76 -8.87
C ALA A 301 7.44 15.52 -10.25
N ALA A 302 7.83 14.27 -10.58
CA ALA A 302 8.42 13.93 -11.89
C ALA A 302 7.40 14.10 -13.03
N VAL A 303 6.14 13.74 -12.79
CA VAL A 303 5.07 13.93 -13.77
C VAL A 303 4.77 15.42 -13.96
N VAL A 304 4.73 16.21 -12.88
CA VAL A 304 4.52 17.67 -12.95
C VAL A 304 5.67 18.36 -13.70
N GLU A 305 6.93 17.99 -13.43
CA GLU A 305 8.10 18.53 -14.14
C GLU A 305 8.03 18.22 -15.64
N ARG A 306 7.73 16.97 -16.01
CA ARG A 306 7.60 16.57 -17.42
C ARG A 306 6.48 17.33 -18.14
N PHE A 307 5.29 17.38 -17.54
CA PHE A 307 4.16 18.12 -18.10
C PHE A 307 4.49 19.60 -18.28
N SER A 308 5.15 20.21 -17.28
CA SER A 308 5.52 21.62 -17.31
C SER A 308 6.58 21.92 -18.36
N ALA A 309 7.57 21.04 -18.52
CA ALA A 309 8.58 21.13 -19.57
C ALA A 309 7.95 21.07 -20.95
N GLN A 310 7.07 20.09 -21.20
CA GLN A 310 6.37 19.96 -22.49
C GLN A 310 5.46 21.17 -22.76
N ALA A 311 4.73 21.65 -21.76
CA ALA A 311 3.87 22.82 -21.91
C ALA A 311 4.69 24.10 -22.20
N SER A 312 5.82 24.28 -21.51
CA SER A 312 6.75 25.39 -21.75
C SER A 312 7.35 25.32 -23.16
N GLU A 313 7.77 24.13 -23.62
CA GLU A 313 8.22 23.90 -25.00
C GLU A 313 7.12 24.22 -26.01
N MET A 314 5.84 24.01 -25.66
CA MET A 314 4.69 24.40 -26.47
C MET A 314 4.36 25.91 -26.40
N GLY A 315 5.09 26.69 -25.62
CA GLY A 315 4.91 28.14 -25.50
C GLY A 315 3.84 28.55 -24.47
N TYR A 316 3.33 27.61 -23.67
CA TYR A 316 2.48 27.94 -22.54
C TYR A 316 3.32 28.54 -21.41
N GLY A 317 2.82 29.63 -20.80
CA GLY A 317 3.48 30.30 -19.68
C GLY A 317 3.34 29.53 -18.37
N ILE A 318 4.10 28.45 -18.19
CA ILE A 318 4.14 27.71 -16.92
C ILE A 318 5.09 28.41 -15.94
N THR A 319 4.58 28.77 -14.76
CA THR A 319 5.36 29.39 -13.68
C THR A 319 5.72 28.36 -12.61
N ALA A 320 6.71 28.68 -11.77
CA ALA A 320 7.06 27.86 -10.61
C ALA A 320 5.88 27.72 -9.62
N ASP A 321 5.10 28.79 -9.44
CA ASP A 321 3.90 28.76 -8.58
C ASP A 321 2.83 27.81 -9.14
N ALA A 322 2.62 27.80 -10.46
CA ALA A 322 1.69 26.85 -11.09
C ALA A 322 2.14 25.40 -10.87
N MET A 323 3.45 25.11 -10.97
CA MET A 323 3.98 23.77 -10.65
C MET A 323 3.76 23.40 -9.18
N LEU A 324 3.97 24.33 -8.25
CA LEU A 324 3.73 24.08 -6.83
C LEU A 324 2.25 23.80 -6.55
N GLN A 325 1.33 24.50 -7.22
CA GLN A 325 -0.10 24.22 -7.13
C GLN A 325 -0.46 22.84 -7.71
N MET A 326 0.09 22.49 -8.88
CA MET A 326 -0.09 21.17 -9.47
C MET A 326 0.44 20.06 -8.54
N LEU A 327 1.63 20.26 -7.96
CA LEU A 327 2.20 19.30 -7.03
C LEU A 327 1.37 19.21 -5.74
N SER A 328 0.95 20.34 -5.16
CA SER A 328 0.09 20.38 -3.96
C SER A 328 -1.20 19.59 -4.18
N TYR A 329 -1.86 19.77 -5.32
CA TYR A 329 -3.06 19.02 -5.68
C TYR A 329 -2.86 17.50 -5.57
N PHE A 330 -1.74 16.99 -6.08
CA PHE A 330 -1.44 15.55 -5.99
C PHE A 330 -1.00 15.15 -4.57
N CYS A 331 -0.16 15.93 -3.91
CA CYS A 331 0.35 15.61 -2.57
C CYS A 331 -0.71 15.63 -1.47
N GLU A 332 -1.79 16.38 -1.66
CA GLU A 332 -2.98 16.32 -0.79
C GLU A 332 -3.73 14.99 -0.89
N ARG A 333 -3.59 14.27 -2.00
CA ARG A 333 -4.38 13.07 -2.34
C ARG A 333 -3.56 11.78 -2.29
N ARG A 334 -2.24 11.88 -2.33
CA ARG A 334 -1.31 10.76 -2.29
C ARG A 334 0.05 11.18 -1.74
N SER A 335 0.86 10.18 -1.42
CA SER A 335 2.22 10.45 -0.98
C SER A 335 3.03 11.16 -2.07
N CYS A 336 3.84 12.11 -1.60
CA CYS A 336 4.87 12.78 -2.39
C CYS A 336 6.20 12.58 -1.68
N HIS A 337 7.17 12.03 -2.39
CA HIS A 337 8.48 11.70 -1.82
C HIS A 337 9.54 12.72 -2.20
N ARG A 338 9.28 13.50 -3.25
CA ARG A 338 10.22 14.44 -3.84
C ARG A 338 9.63 15.83 -3.90
N ARG A 339 10.48 16.84 -3.68
CA ARG A 339 10.16 18.24 -3.95
C ARG A 339 10.45 18.55 -5.43
N LEU A 340 9.81 19.57 -5.97
CA LEU A 340 10.22 20.11 -7.28
C LEU A 340 11.69 20.51 -7.24
N THR A 341 12.43 20.16 -8.29
CA THR A 341 13.83 20.53 -8.43
C THR A 341 13.93 22.04 -8.61
N GLY A 342 14.80 22.72 -7.87
CA GLY A 342 15.06 24.15 -8.04
C GLY A 342 15.80 24.46 -9.36
N PRO A 343 15.99 25.75 -9.70
CA PRO A 343 16.83 26.12 -10.83
C PRO A 343 18.27 25.66 -10.61
N TRP A 344 18.88 25.09 -11.63
CA TRP A 344 20.30 24.72 -11.63
C TRP A 344 21.06 25.65 -12.54
N THR A 345 22.23 26.12 -12.08
CA THR A 345 23.11 26.95 -12.90
C THR A 345 24.48 26.29 -13.02
N LEU A 346 24.92 26.08 -14.26
CA LEU A 346 26.30 25.76 -14.58
C LEU A 346 27.03 27.08 -14.91
N GLN A 347 28.11 27.35 -14.18
CA GLN A 347 28.99 28.47 -14.48
C GLN A 347 30.04 28.01 -15.48
N LEU A 348 30.10 28.66 -16.63
CA LEU A 348 31.17 28.50 -17.62
C LEU A 348 31.93 29.82 -17.72
N ASP A 349 33.18 29.76 -18.17
CA ASP A 349 34.04 30.94 -18.31
C ASP A 349 33.44 32.02 -19.23
N VAL A 350 32.58 31.60 -20.15
CA VAL A 350 31.99 32.45 -21.19
C VAL A 350 30.57 32.92 -20.89
N ALA A 351 29.76 32.11 -20.20
CA ALA A 351 28.42 32.49 -19.73
C ALA A 351 27.85 31.45 -18.75
N ASN A 352 26.84 31.85 -17.98
CA ASN A 352 26.10 30.92 -17.13
C ASN A 352 24.95 30.27 -17.89
N VAL A 353 24.80 28.96 -17.74
CA VAL A 353 23.64 28.22 -18.23
C VAL A 353 22.73 27.93 -17.05
N THR A 354 21.56 28.54 -17.01
CA THR A 354 20.55 28.30 -15.95
C THR A 354 19.35 27.56 -16.53
N VAL A 355 19.03 26.40 -15.97
CA VAL A 355 17.82 25.62 -16.33
C VAL A 355 16.82 25.70 -15.19
N ARG A 356 15.64 26.28 -15.45
CA ARG A 356 14.56 26.41 -14.47
C ARG A 356 13.76 25.11 -14.31
N PRO A 357 12.97 24.95 -13.24
CA PRO A 357 12.26 23.70 -12.94
C PRO A 357 11.31 23.21 -14.06
N PHE A 358 10.72 24.15 -14.80
CA PHE A 358 9.78 23.92 -15.91
C PHE A 358 10.45 23.92 -17.29
N GLU A 359 11.77 24.02 -17.36
CA GLU A 359 12.49 24.03 -18.64
C GLU A 359 13.12 22.67 -18.88
N GLU A 360 13.05 22.20 -20.12
CA GLU A 360 13.77 21.01 -20.58
C GLU A 360 15.27 21.35 -20.71
N PRO A 361 16.18 20.63 -20.03
CA PRO A 361 17.61 20.88 -20.12
C PRO A 361 18.14 20.94 -21.55
N ALA A 362 17.75 20.00 -22.42
CA ALA A 362 18.20 19.99 -23.81
C ALA A 362 17.82 21.28 -24.56
N ALA A 363 16.61 21.81 -24.36
CA ALA A 363 16.17 23.06 -24.99
C ALA A 363 17.02 24.26 -24.56
N ILE A 364 17.36 24.34 -23.27
CA ILE A 364 18.18 25.44 -22.75
C ILE A 364 19.63 25.34 -23.23
N VAL A 365 20.18 24.12 -23.28
CA VAL A 365 21.54 23.89 -23.80
C VAL A 365 21.64 24.26 -25.28
N GLU A 366 20.63 23.92 -26.09
CA GLU A 366 20.59 24.32 -27.49
C GLU A 366 20.43 25.84 -27.67
N VAL A 367 19.67 26.52 -26.81
CA VAL A 367 19.56 27.99 -26.83
C VAL A 367 20.88 28.64 -26.42
N PHE A 368 21.58 28.07 -25.43
CA PHE A 368 22.93 28.50 -25.05
C PHE A 368 23.90 28.36 -26.23
N GLY A 369 23.92 27.20 -26.89
CA GLY A 369 24.78 26.96 -28.06
C GLY A 369 24.55 27.98 -29.17
N ALA A 370 23.28 28.27 -29.50
CA ALA A 370 22.94 29.29 -30.50
C ALA A 370 23.48 30.68 -30.12
N LYS A 371 23.32 31.09 -28.86
CA LYS A 371 23.80 32.39 -28.37
C LYS A 371 25.33 32.47 -28.32
N ALA A 372 26.00 31.39 -27.92
CA ALA A 372 27.45 31.33 -27.85
C ALA A 372 28.06 31.40 -29.26
N GLN A 373 27.47 30.70 -30.24
CA GLN A 373 27.88 30.79 -31.65
C GLN A 373 27.69 32.22 -32.19
N GLN A 374 26.55 32.87 -31.91
CA GLN A 374 26.31 34.28 -32.29
C GLN A 374 27.31 35.26 -31.64
N ALA A 375 27.82 34.93 -30.46
CA ALA A 375 28.87 35.68 -29.77
C ALA A 375 30.29 35.38 -30.29
N GLY A 376 30.43 34.53 -31.31
CA GLY A 376 31.73 34.16 -31.90
C GLY A 376 32.52 33.13 -31.11
N LEU A 377 31.87 32.39 -30.21
CA LEU A 377 32.49 31.28 -29.47
C LEU A 377 32.37 30.00 -30.29
N GLU A 378 33.45 29.21 -30.32
CA GLU A 378 33.37 27.86 -30.88
C GLU A 378 32.58 26.96 -29.93
N VAL A 379 31.47 26.42 -30.44
CA VAL A 379 30.57 25.52 -29.72
C VAL A 379 30.52 24.21 -30.50
N ASP A 380 31.17 23.18 -29.99
CA ASP A 380 31.08 21.85 -30.56
C ASP A 380 30.01 20.99 -29.87
N GLU A 381 29.68 19.86 -30.49
CA GLU A 381 28.66 18.93 -30.00
C GLU A 381 29.07 18.28 -28.68
N GLU A 382 30.36 18.01 -28.48
CA GLU A 382 30.87 17.39 -27.27
C GLU A 382 30.67 18.30 -26.05
N MET A 383 30.98 19.59 -26.17
CA MET A 383 30.75 20.56 -25.11
C MET A 383 29.26 20.65 -24.76
N LEU A 384 28.37 20.73 -25.75
CA LEU A 384 26.93 20.77 -25.49
C LEU A 384 26.44 19.48 -24.81
N GLN A 385 26.96 18.32 -25.21
CA GLN A 385 26.62 17.06 -24.57
C GLN A 385 27.12 16.99 -23.13
N GLN A 386 28.32 17.51 -22.82
CA GLN A 386 28.83 17.60 -21.46
C GLN A 386 27.97 18.51 -20.58
N ILE A 387 27.54 19.66 -21.11
CA ILE A 387 26.63 20.57 -20.41
C ILE A 387 25.28 19.88 -20.17
N LEU A 388 24.73 19.18 -21.16
CA LEU A 388 23.49 18.42 -21.01
C LEU A 388 23.64 17.36 -19.92
N ASN A 389 24.72 16.56 -19.96
CA ASN A 389 25.00 15.51 -18.97
C ASN A 389 25.08 16.08 -17.56
N PHE A 390 25.72 17.24 -17.36
CA PHE A 390 25.77 17.92 -16.07
C PHE A 390 24.36 18.15 -15.48
N PHE A 391 23.41 18.59 -16.29
CA PHE A 391 22.03 18.77 -15.85
C PHE A 391 21.30 17.43 -15.69
N CYS A 392 21.43 16.48 -16.62
CA CYS A 392 20.71 15.21 -16.58
C CYS A 392 21.13 14.30 -15.42
N GLU A 393 22.35 14.44 -14.90
CA GLU A 393 22.78 13.78 -13.67
C GLU A 393 22.06 14.31 -12.42
N ARG A 394 21.56 15.55 -12.46
CA ARG A 394 21.02 16.29 -11.30
C ARG A 394 19.51 16.47 -11.37
N ARG A 395 18.91 16.30 -12.54
CA ARG A 395 17.47 16.41 -12.78
C ARG A 395 17.03 15.54 -13.94
N SER A 396 15.72 15.31 -14.04
CA SER A 396 15.17 14.60 -15.18
C SER A 396 15.40 15.39 -16.46
N CYS A 397 15.91 14.69 -17.48
CA CYS A 397 15.92 15.12 -18.88
C CYS A 397 14.89 14.30 -19.63
N HIS A 398 14.06 14.96 -20.44
CA HIS A 398 12.98 14.29 -21.15
C HIS A 398 13.33 14.01 -22.61
N ARG A 399 14.37 14.65 -23.14
CA ARG A 399 14.88 14.39 -24.48
C ARG A 399 16.39 14.59 -24.57
N PRO A 400 17.07 13.95 -25.54
CA PRO A 400 18.44 14.31 -25.89
C PRO A 400 18.48 15.69 -26.61
N LEU A 401 19.70 16.20 -26.84
CA LEU A 401 19.92 17.28 -27.81
C LEU A 401 19.39 16.84 -29.19
N ASN A 402 18.97 17.81 -30.00
CA ASN A 402 18.65 17.52 -31.40
C ASN A 402 19.87 16.86 -32.08
N PRO A 403 19.69 15.77 -32.83
CA PRO A 403 20.79 15.19 -33.58
C PRO A 403 21.28 16.18 -34.65
N ALA A 404 22.58 16.14 -34.95
CA ALA A 404 23.11 16.82 -36.14
C ALA A 404 22.41 16.26 -37.38
N LEU A 405 21.93 17.16 -38.24
CA LEU A 405 21.21 16.78 -39.45
C LEU A 405 22.08 17.05 -40.67
N GLU A 406 22.20 16.06 -41.56
CA GLU A 406 22.83 16.24 -42.86
C GLU A 406 21.83 15.92 -43.96
N ILE A 407 21.50 16.90 -44.80
CA ILE A 407 20.62 16.75 -45.94
C ILE A 407 21.44 16.94 -47.20
N ASN A 408 21.46 15.92 -48.07
CA ASN A 408 22.01 16.07 -49.41
C ASN A 408 20.99 16.77 -50.30
N VAL A 409 21.34 17.98 -50.74
CA VAL A 409 20.55 18.78 -51.65
C VAL A 409 21.10 18.55 -53.06
N PRO A 410 20.31 17.97 -53.99
CA PRO A 410 20.76 17.70 -55.36
C PRO A 410 21.37 18.96 -55.99
N ASP A 411 22.52 18.79 -56.63
CA ASP A 411 23.26 19.83 -57.37
C ASP A 411 23.74 21.05 -56.56
N LEU A 412 23.46 21.09 -55.25
CA LEU A 412 23.82 22.20 -54.34
C LEU A 412 24.79 21.79 -53.23
N GLY A 413 24.84 20.50 -52.88
CA GLY A 413 25.75 19.94 -51.88
C GLY A 413 25.04 19.50 -50.60
N THR A 414 25.77 19.35 -49.50
CA THR A 414 25.22 18.88 -48.22
C THR A 414 24.94 20.05 -47.29
N LEU A 415 23.66 20.25 -46.94
CA LEU A 415 23.24 21.12 -45.85
C LEU A 415 23.48 20.39 -44.54
N LYS A 416 24.32 20.97 -43.68
CA LYS A 416 24.53 20.50 -42.32
C LYS A 416 23.80 21.42 -41.36
N VAL A 417 23.17 20.86 -40.35
CA VAL A 417 22.63 21.66 -39.27
C VAL A 417 23.00 21.10 -37.92
N ALA A 418 23.67 21.92 -37.12
CA ALA A 418 24.11 21.55 -35.78
C ALA A 418 22.93 21.42 -34.81
N PRO A 419 23.10 20.72 -33.67
CA PRO A 419 22.08 20.56 -32.62
C PRO A 419 21.46 21.87 -32.12
N HIS A 420 22.29 22.92 -32.04
CA HIS A 420 21.94 24.23 -31.50
C HIS A 420 21.47 25.23 -32.56
N GLU A 421 21.70 24.94 -33.83
CA GLU A 421 21.46 25.86 -34.94
C GLU A 421 19.99 25.80 -35.40
N ASP A 422 19.36 26.97 -35.53
CA ASP A 422 17.99 27.04 -36.03
C ASP A 422 17.97 26.60 -37.51
N PRO A 423 17.04 25.70 -37.90
CA PRO A 423 16.87 25.28 -39.28
C PRO A 423 16.85 26.41 -40.31
N ALA A 424 16.25 27.56 -39.97
CA ALA A 424 16.16 28.68 -40.90
C ALA A 424 17.51 29.37 -41.10
N ASP A 425 18.30 29.51 -40.05
CA ASP A 425 19.62 30.14 -40.13
C ASP A 425 20.58 29.26 -40.95
N ALA A 426 20.53 27.94 -40.76
CA ALA A 426 21.35 26.99 -41.52
C ALA A 426 20.99 26.97 -43.02
N VAL A 427 19.69 26.99 -43.34
CA VAL A 427 19.21 27.05 -44.74
C VAL A 427 19.62 28.37 -45.38
N GLU A 428 19.57 29.50 -44.66
CA GLU A 428 20.03 30.79 -45.18
C GLU A 428 21.54 30.83 -45.41
N GLN A 429 22.34 30.32 -44.49
CA GLN A 429 23.80 30.25 -44.66
C GLN A 429 24.18 29.34 -45.83
N PHE A 430 23.54 28.18 -45.94
CA PHE A 430 23.72 27.29 -47.08
C PHE A 430 23.33 27.98 -48.40
N ALA A 431 22.24 28.75 -48.39
CA ALA A 431 21.82 29.54 -49.54
C ALA A 431 22.85 30.57 -49.98
N LEU A 432 23.37 31.34 -49.03
CA LEU A 432 24.42 32.32 -49.29
C LEU A 432 25.68 31.67 -49.87
N VAL A 433 26.11 30.53 -49.32
CA VAL A 433 27.30 29.81 -49.82
C VAL A 433 27.08 29.25 -51.23
N ALA A 434 25.92 28.69 -51.53
CA ALA A 434 25.67 28.17 -52.88
C ALA A 434 25.57 29.31 -53.92
N MET A 435 24.93 30.44 -53.56
CA MET A 435 24.89 31.63 -54.41
C MET A 435 26.29 32.20 -54.65
N GLN A 436 27.17 32.23 -53.64
CA GLN A 436 28.57 32.64 -53.80
C GLN A 436 29.36 31.71 -54.74
N LYS A 437 28.97 30.43 -54.83
CA LYS A 437 29.53 29.45 -55.76
C LYS A 437 28.89 29.53 -57.16
N GLY A 438 27.98 30.47 -57.41
CA GLY A 438 27.30 30.65 -58.69
C GLY A 438 26.20 29.61 -58.97
N LEU A 439 25.70 28.94 -57.92
CA LEU A 439 24.61 27.97 -58.03
C LEU A 439 23.25 28.68 -57.84
N ASP A 440 22.29 28.40 -58.72
CA ASP A 440 20.95 28.96 -58.64
C ASP A 440 20.17 28.32 -57.49
N MET A 441 19.74 29.15 -56.53
CA MET A 441 18.88 28.73 -55.44
C MET A 441 17.54 29.45 -55.48
N THR A 442 16.46 28.67 -55.47
CA THR A 442 15.10 29.21 -55.49
C THR A 442 14.50 29.25 -54.09
N GLY A 443 13.62 30.23 -53.84
CA GLY A 443 12.88 30.30 -52.58
C GLY A 443 12.01 29.05 -52.31
N LYS A 444 11.58 28.36 -53.37
CA LYS A 444 10.85 27.09 -53.25
C LYS A 444 11.72 25.98 -52.64
N GLN A 445 12.96 25.84 -53.09
CA GLN A 445 13.91 24.88 -52.52
C GLN A 445 14.24 25.19 -51.05
N MET A 446 14.36 26.47 -50.69
CA MET A 446 14.55 26.88 -49.30
C MET A 446 13.36 26.47 -48.40
N VAL A 447 12.14 26.66 -48.89
CA VAL A 447 10.92 26.24 -48.17
C VAL A 447 10.82 24.72 -48.06
N GLU A 448 11.17 23.97 -49.10
CA GLU A 448 11.17 22.50 -49.07
C GLU A 448 12.21 21.95 -48.08
N MET A 449 13.43 22.50 -48.06
CA MET A 449 14.45 22.16 -47.07
C MET A 449 13.98 22.48 -45.64
N LEU A 450 13.44 23.67 -45.43
CA LEU A 450 12.88 24.08 -44.15
C LEU A 450 11.77 23.13 -43.69
N THR A 451 10.82 22.81 -44.57
CA THR A 451 9.68 21.92 -44.25
C THR A 451 10.19 20.56 -43.79
N LEU A 452 11.10 19.95 -44.54
CA LEU A 452 11.67 18.63 -44.23
C LEU A 452 12.43 18.63 -42.90
N ILE A 453 13.13 19.72 -42.56
CA ILE A 453 13.83 19.86 -41.28
C ILE A 453 12.85 20.11 -40.14
N CYS A 454 11.86 20.99 -40.35
CA CYS A 454 10.87 21.38 -39.34
C CYS A 454 9.90 20.25 -38.96
N GLU A 455 9.74 19.24 -39.83
CA GLU A 455 9.02 18.00 -39.51
C GLU A 455 9.77 17.14 -38.48
N GLN A 456 11.11 17.23 -38.45
CA GLN A 456 11.96 16.39 -37.60
C GLN A 456 12.41 17.09 -36.32
N ARG A 457 12.46 18.44 -36.31
CA ARG A 457 12.88 19.23 -35.14
C ARG A 457 12.25 20.61 -35.13
N VAL A 458 12.35 21.29 -33.98
CA VAL A 458 11.74 22.61 -33.78
C VAL A 458 12.44 23.69 -34.64
N CYS A 459 11.65 24.42 -35.43
CA CYS A 459 12.04 25.62 -36.15
C CYS A 459 11.62 26.86 -35.35
N ARG A 460 12.50 27.34 -34.48
CA ARG A 460 12.17 28.38 -33.47
C ARG A 460 11.83 29.69 -34.15
N ARG A 461 12.60 30.08 -35.17
CA ARG A 461 12.41 31.36 -35.87
C ARG A 461 11.08 31.43 -36.62
N LEU A 462 10.61 30.30 -37.12
CA LEU A 462 9.36 30.18 -37.88
C LEU A 462 8.15 29.80 -37.01
N GLY A 463 8.37 29.46 -35.73
CA GLY A 463 7.33 28.96 -34.83
C GLY A 463 6.76 27.60 -35.24
N VAL A 464 7.44 26.86 -36.13
CA VAL A 464 6.99 25.54 -36.62
C VAL A 464 7.59 24.44 -35.74
N ARG A 465 6.75 23.48 -35.34
CA ARG A 465 7.12 22.39 -34.44
C ARG A 465 6.60 21.04 -34.94
N PRO A 466 7.29 19.92 -34.65
CA PRO A 466 6.75 18.60 -34.89
C PRO A 466 5.46 18.35 -34.09
N PRO A 467 4.54 17.50 -34.57
CA PRO A 467 3.35 17.11 -33.83
C PRO A 467 3.70 16.45 -32.49
N SER A 468 3.04 16.84 -31.39
CA SER A 468 3.27 16.31 -30.03
C SER A 468 2.09 15.50 -29.50
N GLU A 469 2.35 14.59 -28.57
CA GLU A 469 1.34 13.74 -27.90
C GLU A 469 0.28 14.55 -27.12
N LEU A 470 0.62 15.77 -26.67
CA LEU A 470 -0.32 16.66 -25.96
C LEU A 470 -1.50 17.10 -26.83
N ASN A 471 -1.34 17.17 -28.16
CA ASN A 471 -2.42 17.53 -29.09
C ASN A 471 -3.34 16.35 -29.46
N GLN A 472 -2.95 15.10 -29.20
CA GLN A 472 -3.74 13.92 -29.61
C GLN A 472 -4.92 13.62 -28.68
N THR A 473 -4.95 14.18 -27.47
CA THR A 473 -6.06 13.96 -26.53
C THR A 473 -7.27 14.88 -26.73
N SER A 474 -7.20 15.83 -27.67
CA SER A 474 -8.34 16.69 -28.02
C SER A 474 -9.39 15.98 -28.89
N THR A 475 -9.08 14.81 -29.44
CA THR A 475 -9.98 14.05 -30.34
C THR A 475 -10.43 12.70 -29.77
N GLU A 476 -10.01 12.35 -28.55
CA GLU A 476 -10.50 11.18 -27.80
C GLU A 476 -11.52 11.63 -26.74
N SER A 477 -12.58 12.28 -27.20
CA SER A 477 -13.77 12.59 -26.42
C SER A 477 -14.95 12.63 -27.37
N LEU A 478 -15.37 11.46 -27.84
CA LEU A 478 -16.70 11.13 -28.33
C LEU A 478 -16.78 9.61 -28.53
N MET A 479 -16.52 8.84 -27.46
CA MET A 479 -17.15 7.53 -27.32
C MET A 479 -18.13 7.62 -26.14
N PRO A 480 -19.44 7.43 -26.36
CA PRO A 480 -20.39 7.34 -25.26
C PRO A 480 -20.04 6.12 -24.39
N PRO A 481 -20.39 6.13 -23.09
CA PRO A 481 -20.19 4.96 -22.24
C PRO A 481 -20.94 3.78 -22.87
N GLU A 482 -20.24 2.68 -23.08
CA GLU A 482 -20.87 1.40 -23.40
C GLU A 482 -21.93 1.13 -22.34
N ALA A 483 -23.17 1.08 -22.82
CA ALA A 483 -24.32 0.70 -22.05
C ALA A 483 -24.08 -0.68 -21.42
N GLU A 484 -24.44 -0.79 -20.15
CA GLU A 484 -24.69 -2.07 -19.50
C GLU A 484 -25.47 -2.98 -20.45
N ALA A 485 -24.88 -4.12 -20.78
CA ALA A 485 -25.57 -5.19 -21.47
C ALA A 485 -26.73 -5.65 -20.57
N ALA A 486 -27.92 -5.13 -20.85
CA ALA A 486 -29.17 -5.63 -20.33
C ALA A 486 -29.29 -7.12 -20.68
N VAL A 487 -29.37 -7.94 -19.65
CA VAL A 487 -29.78 -9.35 -19.73
C VAL A 487 -31.18 -9.38 -20.36
N PRO A 488 -31.41 -10.11 -21.46
CA PRO A 488 -32.76 -10.24 -21.98
C PRO A 488 -33.58 -11.13 -21.03
N GLU A 489 -34.63 -10.54 -20.45
CA GLU A 489 -35.71 -11.26 -19.79
C GLU A 489 -36.24 -12.34 -20.74
N ALA A 490 -36.25 -13.57 -20.26
CA ALA A 490 -36.93 -14.68 -20.91
C ALA A 490 -38.45 -14.41 -20.91
N PRO A 491 -39.16 -14.56 -22.05
CA PRO A 491 -40.61 -14.40 -22.06
C PRO A 491 -41.27 -15.59 -21.34
N LEU A 492 -42.06 -15.26 -20.32
CA LEU A 492 -43.07 -16.14 -19.73
C LEU A 492 -44.00 -16.66 -20.84
N PRO A 493 -44.29 -17.97 -20.91
CA PRO A 493 -45.25 -18.49 -21.87
C PRO A 493 -46.67 -18.06 -21.48
N ALA A 494 -47.38 -17.52 -22.47
CA ALA A 494 -48.79 -17.22 -22.41
C ALA A 494 -49.59 -18.50 -22.12
N ALA A 495 -50.49 -18.40 -21.14
CA ALA A 495 -51.52 -19.40 -20.89
C ALA A 495 -52.55 -19.33 -22.03
N GLU A 496 -52.49 -20.28 -22.95
CA GLU A 496 -53.60 -20.57 -23.84
C GLU A 496 -54.70 -21.28 -23.05
N THR A 497 -55.84 -20.59 -22.97
CA THR A 497 -57.13 -21.16 -22.64
C THR A 497 -57.67 -21.80 -23.90
N SER A 498 -57.79 -23.14 -23.92
CA SER A 498 -58.59 -23.87 -24.89
C SER A 498 -59.50 -24.84 -24.14
N THR A 499 -60.77 -24.46 -24.07
CA THR A 499 -61.91 -25.32 -23.77
C THR A 499 -62.28 -26.18 -24.98
N THR A 500 -62.87 -27.37 -24.70
CA THR A 500 -63.66 -28.29 -25.58
C THR A 500 -62.89 -28.99 -26.71
N GLU A 501 -62.90 -30.31 -26.91
CA GLU A 501 -63.83 -31.43 -26.61
C GLU A 501 -63.11 -32.68 -26.08
#